data_AF-A0A6I7P5Q7-F1
#
_entry.id   AF-A0A6I7P5Q7-F1
#
_cell.length_a   1.000
_cell.length_b   1.000
_cell.length_c   1.000
_cell.angle_alpha   90.00
_cell.angle_beta   90.00
_cell.angle_gamma   90.00
#
_symmetry.space_group_name_H-M   'P 1'
#
loop_
_entity.id
_entity.type
_entity.pdbx_description
1 polymer ?
#
loop_
_entity_poly.entity_id
_entity_poly.type
_entity_poly.pdbx_seq_one_letter_code
_entity_poly.pdbx_strand_id
1 'polypeptide(L)'
;DPQVTTAYNVPTGGLRHPWLTLKLMHLIASYDDTVPLNYGLFENVTVSVPKGTILNPEFPAAVGVRHATAIRINDTIVGAIAKALPGLTPAPSGGTVVPTVLAEADEASGARKVTVIQSLVGGTGARPGADGVDGRDSGLANLFNTPLERTEADCGVVIEEYGLRPDSGGPGQWRGGTGLVMSFRILRSGSAVLGRGLERFVFRPWGVAGGGAGARCRVLVNADTPHARDLGKLDVYEAEEGDLITILTAGGGGFGDPFTRDPEAALRDVRAGFVTVEAAARDYGVAVREGQLDLAATTALRASAAARPDFGFGPERDAWERVFDDALMNAMVERLLRLPVQRRHALRRRLFEAALPGLRGYSGVDIGRLITDPAAQREALADAMATWLPD
;
A
#
# COMPACT_ATOMS: atom_id res chain seq x y z
N ASP A 1 11.57 0.66 -13.98
CA ASP A 1 12.10 1.90 -13.35
C ASP A 1 13.60 1.84 -13.13
N PRO A 2 14.32 2.97 -13.27
CA PRO A 2 15.75 3.06 -12.97
C PRO A 2 16.02 2.88 -11.47
N GLN A 3 17.26 2.51 -11.14
CA GLN A 3 17.78 2.56 -9.77
C GLN A 3 17.52 3.95 -9.14
N VAL A 4 17.25 3.97 -7.84
CA VAL A 4 17.00 5.19 -7.06
C VAL A 4 18.14 5.49 -6.09
N THR A 5 18.28 6.74 -5.67
CA THR A 5 19.32 7.15 -4.69
C THR A 5 18.97 6.77 -3.26
N THR A 6 17.70 6.49 -2.99
CA THR A 6 17.18 6.08 -1.69
C THR A 6 17.31 4.57 -1.47
N ALA A 7 16.95 4.08 -0.28
CA ALA A 7 17.17 2.71 0.14
C ALA A 7 16.20 1.65 -0.45
N TYR A 8 15.39 2.02 -1.45
CA TYR A 8 14.36 1.14 -2.05
C TYR A 8 14.90 0.14 -3.07
N ASN A 9 16.20 0.16 -3.39
CA ASN A 9 16.75 -0.72 -4.40
C ASN A 9 16.79 -2.19 -3.93
N VAL A 10 16.48 -3.11 -4.84
CA VAL A 10 16.43 -4.55 -4.58
C VAL A 10 17.56 -5.22 -5.37
N PRO A 11 18.66 -5.65 -4.72
CA PRO A 11 19.78 -6.25 -5.43
C PRO A 11 19.49 -7.70 -5.84
N THR A 12 20.01 -8.09 -7.01
CA THR A 12 20.01 -9.49 -7.48
C THR A 12 21.17 -10.30 -6.90
N GLY A 13 22.30 -9.64 -6.60
CA GLY A 13 23.56 -10.32 -6.28
C GLY A 13 24.17 -11.06 -7.49
N GLY A 14 23.76 -10.75 -8.72
CA GLY A 14 24.21 -11.46 -9.93
C GLY A 14 23.54 -12.81 -10.14
N LEU A 15 22.53 -13.16 -9.33
CA LEU A 15 21.76 -14.39 -9.42
C LEU A 15 20.34 -14.13 -9.93
N ARG A 16 19.59 -15.20 -10.18
CA ARG A 16 18.15 -15.10 -10.50
C ARG A 16 17.44 -14.32 -9.38
N HIS A 17 16.69 -13.29 -9.76
CA HIS A 17 16.14 -12.33 -8.80
C HIS A 17 15.12 -13.00 -7.86
N PRO A 18 15.43 -13.16 -6.56
CA PRO A 18 14.61 -13.98 -5.65
C PRO A 18 13.22 -13.40 -5.45
N TRP A 19 13.06 -12.06 -5.42
CA TRP A 19 11.74 -11.45 -5.26
C TRP A 19 10.84 -11.54 -6.50
N LEU A 20 11.37 -11.88 -7.67
CA LEU A 20 10.56 -12.11 -8.87
C LEU A 20 10.08 -13.56 -8.96
N THR A 21 10.72 -14.47 -8.22
CA THR A 21 10.39 -15.90 -8.22
C THR A 21 9.62 -16.32 -6.97
N LEU A 22 9.82 -15.64 -5.84
CA LEU A 22 9.21 -16.00 -4.55
C LEU A 22 7.68 -16.08 -4.61
N LYS A 23 7.02 -15.12 -5.29
CA LYS A 23 5.55 -15.12 -5.39
C LYS A 23 5.03 -16.30 -6.21
N LEU A 24 5.75 -16.70 -7.26
CA LEU A 24 5.43 -17.89 -8.06
C LEU A 24 5.59 -19.17 -7.24
N MET A 25 6.66 -19.26 -6.45
CA MET A 25 6.88 -20.38 -5.54
C MET A 25 5.74 -20.52 -4.54
N HIS A 26 5.33 -19.42 -3.88
CA HIS A 26 4.21 -19.42 -2.95
C HIS A 26 2.89 -19.82 -3.63
N LEU A 27 2.68 -19.39 -4.87
CA LEU A 27 1.50 -19.77 -5.64
C LEU A 27 1.48 -21.27 -5.90
N ILE A 28 2.57 -21.83 -6.44
CA ILE A 28 2.68 -23.27 -6.72
C ILE A 28 2.44 -24.09 -5.45
N ALA A 29 3.13 -23.75 -4.36
CA ALA A 29 3.00 -24.43 -3.07
C ALA A 29 1.60 -24.30 -2.43
N SER A 30 0.80 -23.30 -2.83
CA SER A 30 -0.58 -23.16 -2.35
C SER A 30 -1.56 -24.11 -3.08
N TYR A 31 -1.21 -24.54 -4.29
CA TYR A 31 -2.03 -25.46 -5.09
C TYR A 31 -1.55 -26.91 -5.01
N ASP A 32 -0.27 -27.12 -4.70
CA ASP A 32 0.31 -28.44 -4.47
C ASP A 32 1.32 -28.35 -3.31
N ASP A 33 0.91 -28.81 -2.13
CA ASP A 33 1.72 -28.80 -0.91
C ASP A 33 2.74 -29.94 -0.85
N THR A 34 2.70 -30.86 -1.83
CA THR A 34 3.65 -31.98 -1.95
C THR A 34 4.90 -31.59 -2.75
N VAL A 35 4.84 -30.47 -3.48
CA VAL A 35 5.95 -29.96 -4.27
C VAL A 35 7.14 -29.58 -3.37
N PRO A 36 8.35 -30.11 -3.64
CA PRO A 36 9.51 -29.76 -2.84
C PRO A 36 9.95 -28.32 -3.10
N LEU A 37 10.10 -27.53 -2.04
CA LEU A 37 10.59 -26.15 -2.11
C LEU A 37 12.11 -26.10 -2.32
N ASN A 38 12.54 -26.26 -3.57
CA ASN A 38 13.95 -26.18 -3.96
C ASN A 38 14.14 -25.44 -5.30
N TYR A 39 15.39 -25.30 -5.75
CA TYR A 39 15.74 -24.57 -6.97
C TYR A 39 15.08 -25.13 -8.25
N GLY A 40 14.73 -26.42 -8.27
CA GLY A 40 14.10 -27.10 -9.40
C GLY A 40 12.76 -26.47 -9.81
N LEU A 41 12.04 -25.86 -8.85
CA LEU A 41 10.79 -25.12 -9.12
C LEU A 41 10.95 -23.97 -10.13
N PHE A 42 12.17 -23.47 -10.28
CA PHE A 42 12.47 -22.32 -11.11
C PHE A 42 13.15 -22.70 -12.43
N GLU A 43 13.29 -23.99 -12.76
CA GLU A 43 13.90 -24.42 -14.04
C GLU A 43 13.18 -23.83 -15.25
N ASN A 44 11.85 -23.80 -15.21
CA ASN A 44 11.01 -23.23 -16.27
C ASN A 44 10.72 -21.72 -16.09
N VAL A 45 11.49 -21.03 -15.25
CA VAL A 45 11.33 -19.59 -14.98
C VAL A 45 12.58 -18.83 -15.40
N THR A 46 12.43 -17.98 -16.41
CA THR A 46 13.47 -17.02 -16.82
C THR A 46 13.19 -15.65 -16.22
N VAL A 47 14.23 -15.01 -15.70
CA VAL A 47 14.15 -13.68 -15.10
C VAL A 47 15.14 -12.76 -15.81
N SER A 48 14.63 -11.71 -16.46
CA SER A 48 15.45 -10.68 -17.11
C SER A 48 15.25 -9.35 -16.40
N VAL A 49 16.33 -8.82 -15.82
CA VAL A 49 16.31 -7.53 -15.10
C VAL A 49 17.55 -6.73 -15.49
N PRO A 50 17.40 -5.67 -16.31
CA PRO A 50 18.54 -4.86 -16.76
C PRO A 50 19.30 -4.22 -15.61
N LYS A 51 20.63 -4.14 -15.73
CA LYS A 51 21.52 -3.50 -14.74
C LYS A 51 21.19 -2.00 -14.60
N GLY A 52 21.27 -1.50 -13.37
CA GLY A 52 20.97 -0.11 -13.05
C GLY A 52 19.46 0.20 -13.01
N THR A 53 18.62 -0.82 -12.86
CA THR A 53 17.20 -0.70 -12.54
C THR A 53 16.98 -0.80 -11.03
N ILE A 54 15.80 -0.42 -10.54
CA ILE A 54 15.46 -0.55 -9.11
C ILE A 54 15.54 -1.99 -8.60
N LEU A 55 15.42 -2.98 -9.51
CA LEU A 55 15.49 -4.42 -9.23
C LEU A 55 16.87 -5.03 -9.57
N ASN A 56 17.80 -4.27 -10.14
CA ASN A 56 19.16 -4.74 -10.36
C ASN A 56 20.14 -3.56 -10.24
N PRO A 57 20.22 -2.93 -9.06
CA PRO A 57 21.05 -1.76 -8.82
C PRO A 57 22.55 -2.08 -8.87
N GLU A 58 23.35 -1.05 -9.11
CA GLU A 58 24.82 -1.12 -9.05
C GLU A 58 25.34 -0.63 -7.69
N PHE A 59 26.33 -1.34 -7.14
CA PHE A 59 27.05 -0.87 -5.95
C PHE A 59 27.61 0.54 -6.19
N PRO A 60 27.50 1.50 -5.24
CA PRO A 60 27.10 1.36 -3.83
C PRO A 60 25.64 1.77 -3.54
N ALA A 61 24.66 1.44 -4.40
CA ALA A 61 23.25 1.75 -4.16
C ALA A 61 22.77 1.33 -2.76
N ALA A 62 21.97 2.17 -2.11
CA ALA A 62 21.35 1.84 -0.83
C ALA A 62 20.22 0.80 -1.01
N VAL A 63 20.19 -0.22 -0.14
CA VAL A 63 19.26 -1.37 -0.21
C VAL A 63 18.51 -1.66 1.09
N GLY A 64 18.59 -0.74 2.07
CA GLY A 64 18.09 -0.94 3.43
C GLY A 64 16.56 -1.03 3.59
N VAL A 65 15.79 -0.63 2.57
CA VAL A 65 14.31 -0.59 2.57
C VAL A 65 13.75 -1.38 1.36
N ARG A 66 14.50 -2.39 0.91
CA ARG A 66 14.14 -3.24 -0.25
C ARG A 66 12.78 -3.94 -0.12
N HIS A 67 12.31 -4.20 1.10
CA HIS A 67 11.03 -4.88 1.35
C HIS A 67 9.85 -4.09 0.76
N ALA A 68 9.84 -2.76 0.90
CA ALA A 68 8.78 -1.91 0.39
C ALA A 68 8.61 -2.04 -1.14
N THR A 69 9.73 -2.06 -1.87
CA THR A 69 9.74 -2.32 -3.32
C THR A 69 9.33 -3.75 -3.63
N ALA A 70 9.81 -4.74 -2.88
CA ALA A 70 9.49 -6.13 -3.10
C ALA A 70 7.98 -6.43 -2.96
N ILE A 71 7.28 -5.78 -2.02
CA ILE A 71 5.82 -5.90 -1.92
C ILE A 71 5.14 -5.41 -3.21
N ARG A 72 5.58 -4.26 -3.76
CA ARG A 72 5.01 -3.74 -5.02
C ARG A 72 5.27 -4.66 -6.20
N ILE A 73 6.44 -5.31 -6.25
CA ILE A 73 6.72 -6.33 -7.27
C ILE A 73 5.78 -7.53 -7.13
N ASN A 74 5.52 -8.00 -5.92
CA ASN A 74 4.54 -9.06 -5.70
C ASN A 74 3.15 -8.67 -6.18
N ASP A 75 2.72 -7.43 -5.92
CA ASP A 75 1.43 -6.92 -6.41
C ASP A 75 1.38 -6.92 -7.95
N THR A 76 2.46 -6.50 -8.62
CA THR A 76 2.56 -6.53 -10.09
C THR A 76 2.50 -7.96 -10.64
N ILE A 77 3.19 -8.92 -10.01
CA ILE A 77 3.12 -10.34 -10.41
C ILE A 77 1.69 -10.87 -10.24
N VAL A 78 1.02 -10.55 -9.13
CA VAL A 78 -0.38 -10.90 -8.90
C VAL A 78 -1.28 -10.34 -9.99
N GLY A 79 -1.10 -9.07 -10.36
CA GLY A 79 -1.86 -8.44 -11.44
C GLY A 79 -1.62 -9.09 -12.81
N ALA A 80 -0.37 -9.44 -13.13
CA ALA A 80 -0.04 -10.15 -14.36
C ALA A 80 -0.68 -11.54 -14.43
N ILE A 81 -0.64 -12.30 -13.33
CA ILE A 81 -1.28 -13.61 -13.23
C ILE A 81 -2.81 -13.49 -13.30
N ALA A 82 -3.40 -12.49 -12.64
CA ALA A 82 -4.84 -12.25 -12.70
C ALA A 82 -5.32 -11.93 -14.12
N LYS A 83 -4.51 -11.23 -14.92
CA LYS A 83 -4.79 -10.99 -16.35
C LYS A 83 -4.66 -12.27 -17.19
N ALA A 84 -3.68 -13.13 -16.88
CA ALA A 84 -3.42 -14.35 -17.62
C ALA A 84 -4.42 -15.48 -17.31
N LEU A 85 -4.78 -15.65 -16.03
CA LEU A 85 -5.76 -16.62 -15.55
C LEU A 85 -6.60 -16.01 -14.42
N PRO A 86 -7.75 -15.40 -14.75
CA PRO A 86 -8.64 -14.79 -13.77
C PRO A 86 -9.06 -15.76 -12.67
N GLY A 87 -9.04 -15.31 -11.42
CA GLY A 87 -9.42 -16.11 -10.25
C GLY A 87 -8.32 -17.00 -9.67
N LEU A 88 -7.16 -17.15 -10.33
CA LEU A 88 -6.07 -17.97 -9.80
C LEU A 88 -5.43 -17.35 -8.55
N THR A 89 -5.33 -16.02 -8.51
CA THR A 89 -4.68 -15.26 -7.44
C THR A 89 -5.69 -14.42 -6.65
N PRO A 90 -5.44 -14.20 -5.35
CA PRO A 90 -6.19 -13.20 -4.58
C PRO A 90 -5.91 -11.79 -5.12
N ALA A 91 -6.75 -10.83 -4.75
CA ALA A 91 -6.43 -9.41 -4.85
C ALA A 91 -5.13 -9.09 -4.07
N PRO A 92 -4.43 -8.00 -4.40
CA PRO A 92 -3.31 -7.52 -3.60
C PRO A 92 -3.67 -7.27 -2.13
N SER A 93 -2.72 -7.54 -1.24
CA SER A 93 -2.86 -7.15 0.17
C SER A 93 -2.67 -5.65 0.37
N GLY A 94 -2.96 -5.19 1.58
CA GLY A 94 -2.58 -3.90 2.12
C GLY A 94 -1.16 -3.55 1.71
N GLY A 95 -0.25 -4.52 1.86
CA GLY A 95 1.10 -4.41 1.34
C GLY A 95 1.87 -3.29 2.03
N THR A 96 1.62 -3.19 3.33
CA THR A 96 2.28 -2.36 4.30
C THR A 96 2.78 -3.31 5.38
N VAL A 97 4.09 -3.30 5.62
CA VAL A 97 4.74 -4.09 6.68
C VAL A 97 5.89 -3.27 7.22
N VAL A 98 5.71 -2.63 8.37
CA VAL A 98 6.71 -1.68 8.88
C VAL A 98 6.79 -1.66 10.39
N PRO A 99 8.01 -1.61 10.96
CA PRO A 99 8.20 -1.21 12.34
C PRO A 99 7.92 0.30 12.48
N THR A 100 6.93 0.66 13.28
CA THR A 100 6.80 2.01 13.83
C THR A 100 7.82 2.15 14.95
N VAL A 101 8.72 3.12 14.83
CA VAL A 101 9.87 3.28 15.71
C VAL A 101 9.75 4.56 16.51
N LEU A 102 10.06 4.48 17.79
CA LEU A 102 10.29 5.62 18.66
C LEU A 102 11.79 5.80 18.87
N ALA A 103 12.27 7.02 18.70
CA ALA A 103 13.57 7.44 19.17
C ALA A 103 13.37 8.46 20.29
N GLU A 104 14.00 8.23 21.43
CA GLU A 104 13.94 9.09 22.61
C GLU A 104 15.30 9.10 23.32
N ALA A 105 15.48 10.01 24.28
CA ALA A 105 16.64 9.96 25.17
C ALA A 105 16.43 8.90 26.25
N ASP A 106 17.45 8.09 26.52
CA ASP A 106 17.50 7.23 27.69
C ASP A 106 17.69 8.09 28.94
N GLU A 107 16.80 7.97 29.94
CA GLU A 107 16.82 8.83 31.13
C GLU A 107 18.08 8.65 31.99
N ALA A 108 18.66 7.45 32.01
CA ALA A 108 19.82 7.15 32.85
C ALA A 108 21.14 7.61 32.23
N SER A 109 21.32 7.39 30.92
CA SER A 109 22.57 7.67 30.21
C SER A 109 22.55 8.94 29.36
N GLY A 110 21.37 9.49 29.07
CA GLY A 110 21.18 10.56 28.08
C GLY A 110 21.44 10.13 26.63
N ALA A 111 21.80 8.85 26.39
CA ALA A 111 22.07 8.33 25.06
C ALA A 111 20.76 8.17 24.27
N ARG A 112 20.86 8.12 22.94
CA ARG A 112 19.68 7.86 22.10
C ARG A 112 19.24 6.41 22.24
N LYS A 113 18.00 6.21 22.68
CA LYS A 113 17.29 4.93 22.71
C LYS A 113 16.38 4.83 21.50
N VAL A 114 16.39 3.69 20.83
CA VAL A 114 15.55 3.43 19.65
C VAL A 114 14.79 2.12 19.89
N THR A 115 13.47 2.20 19.90
CA THR A 115 12.60 1.06 20.19
C THR A 115 11.52 0.93 19.12
N VAL A 116 11.15 -0.30 18.78
CA VAL A 116 10.00 -0.56 17.90
C VAL A 116 8.74 -0.57 18.75
N ILE A 117 7.85 0.39 18.54
CA ILE A 117 6.56 0.47 19.24
C ILE A 117 5.69 -0.73 18.83
N GLN A 118 5.57 -0.94 17.52
CA GLN A 118 4.80 -2.04 16.94
C GLN A 118 5.26 -2.31 15.51
N SER A 119 5.15 -3.57 15.07
CA SER A 119 5.19 -3.88 13.64
C SER A 119 3.78 -3.85 13.08
N LEU A 120 3.47 -2.83 12.28
CA LEU A 120 2.15 -2.64 11.71
C LEU A 120 2.04 -3.27 10.33
N VAL A 121 0.91 -3.94 10.11
CA VAL A 121 0.58 -4.61 8.85
C VAL A 121 -0.77 -4.13 8.31
N GLY A 122 -1.03 -4.38 7.03
CA GLY A 122 -2.35 -4.22 6.43
C GLY A 122 -3.21 -5.48 6.50
N GLY A 123 -4.37 -5.48 5.85
CA GLY A 123 -5.17 -6.68 5.63
C GLY A 123 -4.80 -7.41 4.33
N THR A 124 -5.07 -8.71 4.21
CA THR A 124 -4.85 -9.45 2.96
C THR A 124 -5.93 -9.16 1.92
N GLY A 125 -5.63 -9.37 0.64
CA GLY A 125 -6.64 -9.24 -0.42
C GLY A 125 -7.61 -10.40 -0.45
N ALA A 126 -8.83 -10.13 -0.91
CA ALA A 126 -9.88 -11.13 -1.06
C ALA A 126 -9.60 -12.11 -2.22
N ARG A 127 -10.28 -13.26 -2.22
CA ARG A 127 -10.12 -14.29 -3.25
C ARG A 127 -11.47 -14.91 -3.60
N PRO A 128 -11.57 -15.65 -4.72
CA PRO A 128 -12.77 -16.45 -4.98
C PRO A 128 -13.08 -17.36 -3.80
N GLY A 129 -14.31 -17.25 -3.30
CA GLY A 129 -14.82 -18.06 -2.21
C GLY A 129 -14.51 -17.57 -0.80
N ALA A 130 -13.70 -16.52 -0.60
CA ALA A 130 -13.39 -16.05 0.76
C ALA A 130 -12.90 -14.60 0.83
N ASP A 131 -13.33 -13.92 1.90
CA ASP A 131 -12.82 -12.60 2.29
C ASP A 131 -11.32 -12.67 2.62
N GLY A 132 -10.67 -11.50 2.55
CA GLY A 132 -9.32 -11.30 3.04
C GLY A 132 -9.27 -11.36 4.57
N VAL A 133 -8.17 -11.87 5.10
CA VAL A 133 -7.86 -11.86 6.53
C VAL A 133 -7.60 -10.43 7.00
N ASP A 134 -8.34 -10.03 8.02
CA ASP A 134 -8.28 -8.71 8.66
C ASP A 134 -7.03 -8.56 9.55
N GLY A 135 -6.43 -7.37 9.54
CA GLY A 135 -5.32 -7.00 10.45
C GLY A 135 -4.05 -7.84 10.29
N ARG A 136 -3.93 -8.59 9.19
CA ARG A 136 -2.81 -9.50 8.90
C ARG A 136 -2.44 -9.41 7.44
N ASP A 137 -1.14 -9.36 7.16
CA ASP A 137 -0.58 -9.47 5.81
C ASP A 137 0.49 -10.56 5.80
N SER A 138 0.19 -11.70 5.15
CA SER A 138 1.10 -12.83 4.97
C SER A 138 1.80 -12.83 3.61
N GLY A 139 1.79 -11.70 2.89
CA GLY A 139 2.34 -11.60 1.54
C GLY A 139 3.86 -11.69 1.47
N LEU A 140 4.57 -11.10 2.45
CA LEU A 140 6.03 -11.15 2.56
C LEU A 140 6.58 -11.32 3.98
N ALA A 141 5.77 -11.06 5.01
CA ALA A 141 6.17 -11.23 6.40
C ALA A 141 5.09 -12.00 7.17
N ASN A 142 5.49 -12.71 8.22
CA ASN A 142 4.57 -13.32 9.17
C ASN A 142 4.99 -12.89 10.56
N LEU A 143 4.38 -11.82 11.05
CA LEU A 143 4.77 -11.13 12.27
C LEU A 143 3.70 -11.34 13.35
N PHE A 144 4.14 -11.48 14.59
CA PHE A 144 3.30 -11.33 15.76
C PHE A 144 3.33 -9.87 16.22
N ASN A 145 2.24 -9.42 16.83
CA ASN A 145 2.21 -8.12 17.49
C ASN A 145 3.03 -8.17 18.80
N THR A 146 3.65 -7.05 19.15
CA THR A 146 4.20 -6.84 20.48
C THR A 146 3.05 -6.59 21.47
N PRO A 147 3.02 -7.23 22.65
CA PRO A 147 2.07 -6.89 23.72
C PRO A 147 2.17 -5.42 24.09
N LEU A 148 1.03 -4.72 24.18
CA LEU A 148 1.01 -3.27 24.38
C LEU A 148 1.67 -2.86 25.69
N GLU A 149 1.40 -3.62 26.77
CA GLU A 149 2.01 -3.40 28.10
C GLU A 149 3.54 -3.45 28.05
N ARG A 150 4.11 -4.29 27.18
CA ARG A 150 5.56 -4.35 26.99
C ARG A 150 6.08 -3.09 26.31
N THR A 151 5.36 -2.60 25.31
CA THR A 151 5.70 -1.36 24.62
C THR A 151 5.62 -0.16 25.59
N GLU A 152 4.58 -0.05 26.39
CA GLU A 152 4.42 1.02 27.39
C GLU A 152 5.45 0.95 28.52
N ALA A 153 5.89 -0.25 28.92
CA ALA A 153 6.96 -0.42 29.89
C ALA A 153 8.34 -0.01 29.33
N ASP A 154 8.55 -0.20 28.03
CA ASP A 154 9.84 0.04 27.38
C ASP A 154 9.98 1.43 26.75
N CYS A 155 8.88 2.15 26.50
CA CYS A 155 8.86 3.42 25.76
C CYS A 155 8.10 4.52 26.51
N GLY A 156 8.47 5.78 26.27
CA GLY A 156 7.72 6.94 26.76
C GLY A 156 6.41 7.20 26.01
N VAL A 157 5.54 6.19 25.92
CA VAL A 157 4.23 6.29 25.24
C VAL A 157 3.12 5.59 26.01
N VAL A 158 1.88 6.05 25.84
CA VAL A 158 0.65 5.32 26.21
C VAL A 158 -0.10 4.95 24.94
N ILE A 159 -0.54 3.70 24.81
CA ILE A 159 -1.36 3.24 23.70
C ILE A 159 -2.83 3.52 24.04
N GLU A 160 -3.47 4.40 23.27
CA GLU A 160 -4.89 4.74 23.47
C GLU A 160 -5.82 3.87 22.61
N GLU A 161 -5.32 3.39 21.47
CA GLU A 161 -6.11 2.54 20.57
C GLU A 161 -5.20 1.55 19.84
N TYR A 162 -5.63 0.30 19.76
CA TYR A 162 -5.06 -0.68 18.83
C TYR A 162 -6.15 -1.66 18.39
N GLY A 163 -6.47 -1.67 17.10
CA GLY A 163 -7.59 -2.46 16.60
C GLY A 163 -7.65 -2.55 15.09
N LEU A 164 -8.71 -3.20 14.61
CA LEU A 164 -9.04 -3.25 13.19
C LEU A 164 -9.61 -1.90 12.76
N ARG A 165 -9.28 -1.46 11.55
CA ARG A 165 -9.74 -0.21 10.98
C ARG A 165 -11.02 -0.44 10.15
N PRO A 166 -12.21 -0.01 10.61
CA PRO A 166 -13.43 -0.15 9.84
C PRO A 166 -13.33 0.50 8.45
N ASP A 167 -14.05 -0.04 7.48
CA ASP A 167 -14.16 0.46 6.09
C ASP A 167 -12.84 0.52 5.31
N SER A 168 -11.77 -0.08 5.84
CA SER A 168 -10.47 -0.04 5.18
C SER A 168 -10.24 -1.16 4.18
N GLY A 169 -10.99 -2.26 4.29
CA GLY A 169 -10.98 -3.35 3.32
C GLY A 169 -11.65 -2.96 2.02
N GLY A 170 -11.06 -3.33 0.88
CA GLY A 170 -11.63 -3.06 -0.44
C GLY A 170 -12.95 -3.80 -0.61
N PRO A 171 -14.03 -3.13 -1.06
CA PRO A 171 -15.31 -3.79 -1.22
C PRO A 171 -15.26 -4.79 -2.37
N GLY A 172 -15.93 -5.93 -2.20
CA GLY A 172 -16.06 -6.95 -3.25
C GLY A 172 -17.20 -7.91 -2.91
N GLN A 173 -17.54 -8.81 -3.82
CA GLN A 173 -18.34 -9.99 -3.46
C GLN A 173 -17.70 -10.66 -2.24
N TRP A 174 -16.37 -10.77 -2.29
CA TRP A 174 -15.51 -11.01 -1.15
C TRP A 174 -14.73 -9.74 -0.79
N ARG A 175 -14.81 -9.35 0.49
CA ARG A 175 -14.24 -8.13 1.05
C ARG A 175 -12.74 -8.31 1.28
N GLY A 176 -11.93 -7.31 0.94
CA GLY A 176 -10.52 -7.28 1.34
C GLY A 176 -10.39 -7.16 2.86
N GLY A 177 -9.36 -7.76 3.45
CA GLY A 177 -9.13 -7.66 4.89
C GLY A 177 -8.91 -6.21 5.32
N THR A 178 -9.43 -5.82 6.48
CA THR A 178 -9.22 -4.49 7.05
C THR A 178 -7.76 -4.28 7.43
N GLY A 179 -7.29 -3.04 7.33
CA GLY A 179 -6.07 -2.60 8.00
C GLY A 179 -6.24 -2.48 9.51
N LEU A 180 -5.28 -1.83 10.14
CA LEU A 180 -5.17 -1.58 11.57
C LEU A 180 -5.25 -0.07 11.84
N VAL A 181 -5.73 0.26 13.02
CA VAL A 181 -5.59 1.57 13.65
C VAL A 181 -4.72 1.40 14.90
N MET A 182 -3.76 2.30 15.08
CA MET A 182 -2.97 2.39 16.31
C MET A 182 -2.79 3.86 16.68
N SER A 183 -3.29 4.23 17.85
CA SER A 183 -3.17 5.57 18.42
C SER A 183 -2.32 5.52 19.69
N PHE A 184 -1.29 6.34 19.79
CA PHE A 184 -0.43 6.41 20.97
C PHE A 184 -0.02 7.84 21.29
N ARG A 185 -0.02 8.16 22.59
CA ARG A 185 0.35 9.47 23.12
C ARG A 185 1.82 9.49 23.50
N ILE A 186 2.53 10.54 23.10
CA ILE A 186 3.92 10.79 23.48
C ILE A 186 3.97 11.36 24.89
N LEU A 187 4.81 10.79 25.76
CA LEU A 187 4.97 11.22 27.15
C LEU A 187 6.27 11.98 27.43
N ARG A 188 7.22 11.98 26.48
CA ARG A 188 8.54 12.57 26.68
C ARG A 188 8.86 13.58 25.59
N SER A 189 9.20 14.79 26.02
CA SER A 189 9.78 15.82 25.17
C SER A 189 11.06 15.35 24.47
N GLY A 190 11.28 15.77 23.22
CA GLY A 190 12.45 15.38 22.42
C GLY A 190 12.34 13.97 21.80
N SER A 191 11.13 13.42 21.74
CA SER A 191 10.85 12.15 21.06
C SER A 191 10.71 12.36 19.55
N ALA A 192 11.12 11.37 18.77
CA ALA A 192 10.88 11.31 17.34
C ALA A 192 10.22 9.98 16.94
N VAL A 193 9.22 10.05 16.08
CA VAL A 193 8.53 8.87 15.53
C VAL A 193 8.94 8.65 14.09
N LEU A 194 9.28 7.41 13.75
CA LEU A 194 9.79 7.05 12.43
C LEU A 194 8.98 5.91 11.79
N GLY A 195 8.73 6.04 10.49
CA GLY A 195 7.99 5.08 9.67
C GLY A 195 8.86 4.49 8.56
N ARG A 196 9.80 3.60 8.90
CA ARG A 196 10.80 3.15 7.92
C ARG A 196 10.22 2.20 6.87
N GLY A 197 9.99 2.71 5.66
CA GLY A 197 9.44 1.93 4.54
C GLY A 197 7.91 1.85 4.56
N LEU A 198 7.24 2.78 5.25
CA LEU A 198 5.78 2.83 5.32
C LEU A 198 5.28 3.33 3.97
N GLU A 199 4.57 2.47 3.24
CA GLU A 199 4.04 2.75 1.90
C GLU A 199 2.51 2.73 1.89
N ARG A 200 1.93 2.85 0.68
CA ARG A 200 0.48 3.01 0.42
C ARG A 200 -0.11 4.33 0.89
N PHE A 201 0.65 5.41 0.91
CA PHE A 201 0.13 6.76 1.17
C PHE A 201 -0.50 7.41 -0.07
N VAL A 202 -0.02 7.04 -1.26
CA VAL A 202 -0.51 7.60 -2.52
C VAL A 202 -1.50 6.66 -3.18
N PHE A 203 -1.05 5.48 -3.58
CA PHE A 203 -1.87 4.50 -4.29
C PHE A 203 -2.35 3.38 -3.38
N ARG A 204 -3.65 3.10 -3.50
CA ARG A 204 -4.35 2.06 -2.74
C ARG A 204 -3.98 0.66 -3.25
N PRO A 205 -4.13 -0.38 -2.41
CA PRO A 205 -4.27 -1.76 -2.86
C PRO A 205 -5.52 -1.87 -3.75
N TRP A 206 -5.34 -2.29 -4.99
CA TRP A 206 -6.44 -2.36 -5.95
C TRP A 206 -7.27 -3.62 -5.78
N GLY A 207 -8.55 -3.57 -6.16
CA GLY A 207 -9.40 -4.75 -6.27
C GLY A 207 -9.31 -5.41 -7.64
N VAL A 208 -9.87 -6.61 -7.76
CA VAL A 208 -9.86 -7.42 -8.99
C VAL A 208 -11.24 -8.03 -9.28
N ALA A 209 -11.50 -8.36 -10.54
CA ALA A 209 -12.76 -8.92 -11.03
C ALA A 209 -13.99 -8.09 -10.61
N GLY A 210 -13.92 -6.76 -10.69
CA GLY A 210 -14.99 -5.84 -10.23
C GLY A 210 -14.88 -5.38 -8.78
N GLY A 211 -13.94 -5.95 -8.01
CA GLY A 211 -13.64 -5.53 -6.65
C GLY A 211 -13.04 -4.13 -6.60
N GLY A 212 -13.36 -3.40 -5.53
CA GLY A 212 -12.84 -2.06 -5.24
C GLY A 212 -11.51 -2.05 -4.50
N ALA A 213 -10.85 -0.90 -4.53
CA ALA A 213 -9.61 -0.65 -3.81
C ALA A 213 -9.82 -0.57 -2.30
N GLY A 214 -8.85 -1.06 -1.52
CA GLY A 214 -8.79 -0.83 -0.08
C GLY A 214 -8.43 0.61 0.28
N ALA A 215 -8.54 0.98 1.56
CA ALA A 215 -8.09 2.28 2.02
C ALA A 215 -6.57 2.39 2.00
N ARG A 216 -6.07 3.61 1.79
CA ARG A 216 -4.65 3.96 1.87
C ARG A 216 -4.18 4.15 3.31
N CYS A 217 -2.86 4.12 3.52
CA CYS A 217 -2.24 4.51 4.78
C CYS A 217 -2.43 6.00 5.07
N ARG A 218 -2.55 6.37 6.35
CA ARG A 218 -2.57 7.75 6.85
C ARG A 218 -1.82 7.82 8.18
N VAL A 219 -1.17 8.93 8.45
CA VAL A 219 -0.61 9.24 9.78
C VAL A 219 -1.13 10.60 10.20
N LEU A 220 -1.89 10.60 11.28
CA LEU A 220 -2.54 11.79 11.82
C LEU A 220 -1.91 12.13 13.17
N VAL A 221 -1.82 13.42 13.47
CA VAL A 221 -1.39 13.94 14.77
C VAL A 221 -2.52 14.79 15.33
N ASN A 222 -2.91 14.54 16.58
CA ASN A 222 -3.97 15.25 17.30
C ASN A 222 -5.27 15.34 16.47
N ALA A 223 -5.69 14.21 15.87
CA ALA A 223 -6.90 14.12 15.06
C ALA A 223 -8.13 14.62 15.84
N ASP A 224 -9.09 15.20 15.11
CA ASP A 224 -10.33 15.76 15.67
C ASP A 224 -10.14 16.93 16.65
N THR A 225 -8.96 17.55 16.66
CA THR A 225 -8.66 18.79 17.40
C THR A 225 -8.35 19.95 16.47
N PRO A 226 -8.35 21.21 16.96
CA PRO A 226 -7.87 22.36 16.18
C PRO A 226 -6.41 22.27 15.72
N HIS A 227 -5.61 21.37 16.30
CA HIS A 227 -4.20 21.15 15.99
C HIS A 227 -3.96 19.92 15.11
N ALA A 228 -5.03 19.36 14.53
CA ALA A 228 -4.95 18.18 13.69
C ALA A 228 -4.01 18.37 12.50
N ARG A 229 -3.10 17.43 12.30
CA ARG A 229 -2.19 17.39 11.14
C ARG A 229 -2.24 16.02 10.48
N ASP A 230 -2.32 16.02 9.15
CA ASP A 230 -2.09 14.81 8.34
C ASP A 230 -0.66 14.87 7.82
N LEU A 231 0.21 14.01 8.38
CA LEU A 231 1.62 13.97 7.99
C LEU A 231 1.81 13.32 6.62
N GLY A 232 0.77 12.65 6.09
CA GLY A 232 0.92 11.79 4.93
C GLY A 232 1.94 10.69 5.21
N LYS A 233 2.96 10.57 4.37
CA LYS A 233 4.02 9.57 4.54
C LYS A 233 4.93 9.96 5.72
N LEU A 234 4.91 9.13 6.76
CA LEU A 234 5.79 9.27 7.91
C LEU A 234 7.22 8.82 7.56
N ASP A 235 8.15 9.77 7.51
CA ASP A 235 9.59 9.48 7.48
C ASP A 235 10.16 9.62 8.89
N VAL A 236 10.37 10.87 9.34
CA VAL A 236 10.69 11.25 10.72
C VAL A 236 9.75 12.38 11.12
N TYR A 237 9.11 12.23 12.28
CA TYR A 237 8.30 13.27 12.91
C TYR A 237 8.87 13.56 14.30
N GLU A 238 9.40 14.76 14.47
CA GLU A 238 9.82 15.28 15.77
C GLU A 238 8.55 15.63 16.56
N ALA A 239 8.28 14.84 17.60
CA ALA A 239 7.03 14.89 18.34
C ALA A 239 7.14 15.76 19.59
N GLU A 240 6.04 16.42 19.92
CA GLU A 240 5.89 17.15 21.17
C GLU A 240 5.31 16.25 22.25
N GLU A 241 5.64 16.53 23.51
CA GLU A 241 5.00 15.85 24.63
C GLU A 241 3.49 16.12 24.62
N GLY A 242 2.70 15.06 24.77
CA GLY A 242 1.25 15.11 24.69
C GLY A 242 0.68 14.89 23.29
N ASP A 243 1.49 14.90 22.22
CA ASP A 243 1.02 14.58 20.86
C ASP A 243 0.37 13.18 20.84
N LEU A 244 -0.83 13.09 20.29
CA LEU A 244 -1.51 11.83 19.98
C LEU A 244 -1.28 11.49 18.50
N ILE A 245 -0.53 10.42 18.25
CA ILE A 245 -0.21 9.97 16.89
C ILE A 245 -1.08 8.77 16.55
N THR A 246 -1.83 8.87 15.46
CA THR A 246 -2.70 7.81 14.94
C THR A 246 -2.19 7.33 13.58
N ILE A 247 -1.80 6.05 13.52
CA ILE A 247 -1.39 5.38 12.29
C ILE A 247 -2.54 4.49 11.81
N LEU A 248 -2.98 4.74 10.59
CA LEU A 248 -4.02 3.98 9.91
C LEU A 248 -3.37 3.20 8.76
N THR A 249 -3.29 1.86 8.87
CA THR A 249 -2.71 1.04 7.80
C THR A 249 -3.72 0.74 6.69
N ALA A 250 -3.20 0.32 5.53
CA ALA A 250 -4.02 -0.01 4.36
C ALA A 250 -4.77 -1.34 4.53
N GLY A 251 -6.00 -1.42 4.04
CA GLY A 251 -6.70 -2.71 3.88
C GLY A 251 -6.43 -3.35 2.52
N GLY A 252 -6.72 -4.64 2.37
CA GLY A 252 -6.52 -5.38 1.11
C GLY A 252 -7.53 -5.00 0.02
N GLY A 253 -7.24 -5.37 -1.22
CA GLY A 253 -8.19 -5.21 -2.32
C GLY A 253 -9.39 -6.17 -2.23
N GLY A 254 -10.54 -5.75 -2.73
CA GLY A 254 -11.73 -6.60 -2.85
C GLY A 254 -11.69 -7.51 -4.09
N PHE A 255 -12.52 -8.54 -4.11
CA PHE A 255 -12.67 -9.46 -5.23
C PHE A 255 -14.16 -9.58 -5.61
N GLY A 256 -14.47 -9.48 -6.91
CA GLY A 256 -15.84 -9.61 -7.39
C GLY A 256 -16.66 -8.33 -7.23
N ASP A 257 -17.78 -8.21 -7.92
CA ASP A 257 -18.70 -7.08 -7.75
C ASP A 257 -19.30 -7.04 -6.33
N PRO A 258 -19.08 -5.98 -5.54
CA PRO A 258 -19.65 -5.85 -4.20
C PRO A 258 -21.17 -5.97 -4.12
N PHE A 259 -21.88 -5.60 -5.17
CA PHE A 259 -23.34 -5.65 -5.20
C PHE A 259 -23.88 -7.09 -5.31
N THR A 260 -22.98 -8.05 -5.59
CA THR A 260 -23.26 -9.50 -5.56
C THR A 260 -22.90 -10.16 -4.22
N ARG A 261 -22.33 -9.40 -3.26
CA ARG A 261 -22.11 -9.90 -1.89
C ARG A 261 -23.45 -10.33 -1.28
N ASP A 262 -23.45 -11.45 -0.56
CA ASP A 262 -24.61 -11.86 0.24
C ASP A 262 -24.98 -10.75 1.25
N PRO A 263 -26.21 -10.20 1.22
CA PRO A 263 -26.65 -9.18 2.18
C PRO A 263 -26.47 -9.58 3.64
N GLU A 264 -26.63 -10.87 3.97
CA GLU A 264 -26.40 -11.37 5.31
C GLU A 264 -24.91 -11.38 5.68
N ALA A 265 -24.02 -11.61 4.71
CA ALA A 265 -22.57 -11.46 4.92
C ALA A 265 -22.19 -9.99 5.20
N ALA A 266 -22.76 -9.05 4.44
CA ALA A 266 -22.56 -7.62 4.69
C ALA A 266 -23.11 -7.20 6.07
N LEU A 267 -24.28 -7.71 6.48
CA LEU A 267 -24.81 -7.47 7.83
C LEU A 267 -23.90 -8.05 8.92
N ARG A 268 -23.30 -9.23 8.70
CA ARG A 268 -22.29 -9.79 9.61
C ARG A 268 -21.06 -8.89 9.73
N ASP A 269 -20.57 -8.33 8.61
CA ASP A 269 -19.47 -7.36 8.65
C ASP A 269 -19.82 -6.12 9.46
N VAL A 270 -21.05 -5.61 9.32
CA VAL A 270 -21.55 -4.46 10.08
C VAL A 270 -21.61 -4.76 11.57
N ARG A 271 -22.18 -5.91 11.94
CA ARG A 271 -22.25 -6.35 13.35
C ARG A 271 -20.87 -6.60 13.96
N ALA A 272 -19.91 -7.04 13.16
CA ALA A 272 -18.53 -7.25 13.58
C ALA A 272 -17.69 -5.96 13.60
N GLY A 273 -18.21 -4.85 13.08
CA GLY A 273 -17.49 -3.57 13.03
C GLY A 273 -16.43 -3.48 11.92
N PHE A 274 -16.41 -4.40 10.96
CA PHE A 274 -15.49 -4.32 9.82
C PHE A 274 -15.95 -3.29 8.78
N VAL A 275 -17.27 -3.11 8.69
CA VAL A 275 -17.95 -2.22 7.73
C VAL A 275 -18.95 -1.36 8.51
N THR A 276 -19.03 -0.07 8.26
CA THR A 276 -20.05 0.81 8.85
C THR A 276 -21.40 0.64 8.15
N VAL A 277 -22.50 1.07 8.77
CA VAL A 277 -23.83 1.03 8.14
C VAL A 277 -23.84 1.85 6.84
N GLU A 278 -23.17 3.00 6.86
CA GLU A 278 -23.03 3.90 5.72
C GLU A 278 -22.22 3.25 4.59
N ALA A 279 -21.13 2.56 4.91
CA ALA A 279 -20.34 1.83 3.93
C ALA A 279 -21.08 0.59 3.38
N ALA A 280 -21.87 -0.10 4.20
CA ALA A 280 -22.72 -1.21 3.74
C ALA A 280 -23.69 -0.75 2.63
N ALA A 281 -24.34 0.40 2.83
CA ALA A 281 -25.25 0.99 1.86
C ALA A 281 -24.51 1.49 0.60
N ARG A 282 -23.41 2.25 0.79
CA ARG A 282 -22.63 2.85 -0.30
C ARG A 282 -21.94 1.82 -1.17
N ASP A 283 -21.24 0.87 -0.57
CA ASP A 283 -20.28 0.02 -1.28
C ASP A 283 -20.90 -1.30 -1.74
N TYR A 284 -21.88 -1.84 -1.01
CA TYR A 284 -22.51 -3.15 -1.27
C TYR A 284 -24.00 -3.07 -1.62
N GLY A 285 -24.58 -1.86 -1.57
CA GLY A 285 -26.02 -1.66 -1.75
C GLY A 285 -26.86 -2.33 -0.67
N VAL A 286 -26.33 -2.52 0.55
CA VAL A 286 -27.00 -3.21 1.65
C VAL A 286 -27.44 -2.20 2.70
N ALA A 287 -28.76 -2.06 2.87
CA ALA A 287 -29.32 -1.17 3.88
C ALA A 287 -29.51 -1.91 5.21
N VAL A 288 -29.01 -1.32 6.29
CA VAL A 288 -29.16 -1.84 7.65
C VAL A 288 -29.90 -0.81 8.48
N ARG A 289 -30.97 -1.24 9.16
CA ARG A 289 -31.77 -0.42 10.07
C ARG A 289 -31.92 -1.16 11.39
N GLU A 290 -31.61 -0.48 12.50
CA GLU A 290 -31.74 -1.05 13.86
C GLU A 290 -31.03 -2.41 14.00
N GLY A 291 -29.89 -2.58 13.33
CA GLY A 291 -29.09 -3.82 13.36
C GLY A 291 -29.67 -4.98 12.55
N GLN A 292 -30.68 -4.73 11.71
CA GLN A 292 -31.32 -5.71 10.83
C GLN A 292 -31.26 -5.29 9.36
N LEU A 293 -31.37 -6.25 8.46
CA LEU A 293 -31.39 -6.02 7.03
C LEU A 293 -32.71 -5.39 6.59
N ASP A 294 -32.65 -4.25 5.91
CA ASP A 294 -33.80 -3.68 5.20
C ASP A 294 -33.79 -4.20 3.76
N LEU A 295 -34.58 -5.25 3.50
CA LEU A 295 -34.63 -5.92 2.20
C LEU A 295 -35.18 -5.02 1.09
N ALA A 296 -36.16 -4.17 1.39
CA ALA A 296 -36.78 -3.29 0.40
C ALA A 296 -35.78 -2.21 -0.03
N ALA A 297 -35.12 -1.56 0.93
CA ALA A 297 -34.10 -0.57 0.65
C ALA A 297 -32.87 -1.21 -0.02
N THR A 298 -32.44 -2.39 0.40
CA THR A 298 -31.34 -3.15 -0.24
C THR A 298 -31.65 -3.45 -1.70
N THR A 299 -32.88 -3.90 -2.01
CA THR A 299 -33.31 -4.15 -3.39
C THR A 299 -33.27 -2.87 -4.22
N ALA A 300 -33.77 -1.76 -3.68
CA ALA A 300 -33.76 -0.47 -4.36
C ALA A 300 -32.34 0.05 -4.63
N LEU A 301 -31.43 -0.05 -3.64
CA LEU A 301 -30.02 0.33 -3.80
C LEU A 301 -29.34 -0.50 -4.89
N ARG A 302 -29.55 -1.82 -4.88
CA ARG A 302 -28.93 -2.73 -5.86
C ARG A 302 -29.49 -2.60 -7.27
N ALA A 303 -30.72 -2.11 -7.44
CA ALA A 303 -31.27 -1.83 -8.76
C ALA A 303 -30.49 -0.74 -9.52
N SER A 304 -29.70 0.08 -8.81
CA SER A 304 -28.87 1.15 -9.39
C SER A 304 -27.42 0.74 -9.66
N ALA A 305 -27.09 -0.55 -9.51
CA ALA A 305 -25.73 -1.05 -9.69
C ALA A 305 -25.21 -0.77 -11.11
N ALA A 306 -24.06 -0.09 -11.18
CA ALA A 306 -23.34 0.13 -12.43
C ALA A 306 -22.30 -0.98 -12.65
N ALA A 307 -22.00 -1.25 -13.93
CA ALA A 307 -20.88 -2.12 -14.29
C ALA A 307 -19.57 -1.59 -13.72
N ARG A 308 -18.73 -2.49 -13.21
CA ARG A 308 -17.43 -2.16 -12.62
C ARG A 308 -16.28 -2.60 -13.52
N PRO A 309 -15.15 -1.87 -13.52
CA PRO A 309 -13.96 -2.30 -14.25
C PRO A 309 -13.37 -3.56 -13.63
N ASP A 310 -12.63 -4.34 -14.43
CA ASP A 310 -11.95 -5.55 -13.96
C ASP A 310 -10.98 -5.27 -12.81
N PHE A 311 -10.31 -4.11 -12.83
CA PHE A 311 -9.43 -3.67 -11.77
C PHE A 311 -9.95 -2.38 -11.15
N GLY A 312 -10.22 -2.40 -9.85
CA GLY A 312 -10.55 -1.20 -9.08
C GLY A 312 -9.29 -0.58 -8.48
N PHE A 313 -8.58 0.26 -9.24
CA PHE A 313 -7.32 0.86 -8.77
C PHE A 313 -7.50 2.00 -7.76
N GLY A 314 -8.66 2.66 -7.80
CA GLY A 314 -9.00 3.76 -6.92
C GLY A 314 -8.65 5.12 -7.52
N PRO A 315 -9.29 6.19 -7.01
CA PRO A 315 -9.30 7.49 -7.67
C PRO A 315 -7.92 8.13 -7.79
N GLU A 316 -6.99 7.85 -6.86
CA GLU A 316 -5.63 8.38 -6.91
C GLU A 316 -4.84 7.80 -8.09
N ARG A 317 -5.01 6.50 -8.38
CA ARG A 317 -4.36 5.87 -9.53
C ARG A 317 -5.01 6.31 -10.83
N ASP A 318 -6.34 6.32 -10.87
CA ASP A 318 -7.10 6.75 -12.05
C ASP A 318 -6.73 8.19 -12.43
N ALA A 319 -6.58 9.08 -11.43
CA ALA A 319 -6.12 10.44 -11.66
C ALA A 319 -4.69 10.49 -12.22
N TRP A 320 -3.78 9.71 -11.63
CA TRP A 320 -2.37 9.63 -12.05
C TRP A 320 -2.22 9.17 -13.49
N GLU A 321 -2.95 8.13 -13.90
CA GLU A 321 -2.85 7.55 -15.24
C GLU A 321 -3.40 8.45 -16.35
N ARG A 322 -4.20 9.47 -16.02
CA ARG A 322 -4.59 10.51 -17.01
C ARG A 322 -3.41 11.36 -17.48
N VAL A 323 -2.33 11.44 -16.69
CA VAL A 323 -1.09 12.16 -17.04
C VAL A 323 0.00 11.18 -17.44
N PHE A 324 0.18 10.12 -16.66
CA PHE A 324 1.29 9.17 -16.78
C PHE A 324 0.79 7.80 -17.24
N ASP A 325 0.24 7.73 -18.45
CA ASP A 325 -0.20 6.47 -19.04
C ASP A 325 0.97 5.51 -19.33
N ASP A 326 0.63 4.25 -19.59
CA ASP A 326 1.60 3.19 -19.83
C ASP A 326 2.54 3.51 -20.99
N ALA A 327 2.02 4.09 -22.08
CA ALA A 327 2.82 4.41 -23.26
C ALA A 327 3.90 5.44 -22.96
N LEU A 328 3.52 6.54 -22.30
CA LEU A 328 4.45 7.61 -21.95
C LEU A 328 5.47 7.17 -20.89
N MET A 329 5.01 6.41 -19.89
CA MET A 329 5.87 5.85 -18.86
C MET A 329 6.90 4.87 -19.42
N ASN A 330 6.50 3.98 -20.34
CA ASN A 330 7.41 3.05 -21.00
C ASN A 330 8.44 3.78 -21.85
N ALA A 331 8.02 4.73 -22.69
CA ALA A 331 8.91 5.55 -23.50
C ALA A 331 9.94 6.31 -22.64
N MET A 332 9.50 6.91 -21.53
CA MET A 332 10.39 7.58 -20.58
C MET A 332 11.41 6.61 -19.98
N VAL A 333 10.97 5.45 -19.50
CA VAL A 333 11.86 4.45 -18.87
C VAL A 333 12.88 3.92 -19.87
N GLU A 334 12.47 3.61 -21.11
CA GLU A 334 13.38 3.15 -22.16
C GLU A 334 14.48 4.17 -22.45
N ARG A 335 14.13 5.44 -22.62
CA ARG A 335 15.10 6.52 -22.86
C ARG A 335 16.01 6.74 -21.65
N LEU A 336 15.47 6.70 -20.42
CA LEU A 336 16.27 6.80 -19.20
C LEU A 336 17.32 5.68 -19.09
N LEU A 337 16.98 4.46 -19.50
CA LEU A 337 17.90 3.31 -19.42
C LEU A 337 19.08 3.41 -20.39
N ARG A 338 19.01 4.26 -21.43
CA ARG A 338 20.14 4.56 -22.34
C ARG A 338 21.20 5.46 -21.69
N LEU A 339 20.85 6.20 -20.64
CA LEU A 339 21.77 7.10 -19.95
C LEU A 339 22.67 6.36 -18.94
N PRO A 340 23.80 6.95 -18.52
CA PRO A 340 24.56 6.46 -17.37
C PRO A 340 23.69 6.40 -16.11
N VAL A 341 23.84 5.33 -15.31
CA VAL A 341 23.04 5.05 -14.10
C VAL A 341 22.92 6.25 -13.17
N GLN A 342 24.01 6.98 -12.98
CA GLN A 342 24.12 8.12 -12.06
C GLN A 342 23.17 9.27 -12.43
N ARG A 343 22.76 9.39 -13.70
CA ARG A 343 21.88 10.47 -14.18
C ARG A 343 20.40 10.12 -14.13
N ARG A 344 20.06 8.82 -14.16
CA ARG A 344 18.70 8.35 -14.42
C ARG A 344 17.70 8.80 -13.35
N HIS A 345 18.04 8.63 -12.08
CA HIS A 345 17.13 8.96 -10.97
C HIS A 345 16.81 10.46 -10.90
N ALA A 346 17.85 11.30 -10.94
CA ALA A 346 17.69 12.75 -10.87
C ALA A 346 16.88 13.29 -12.06
N LEU A 347 17.13 12.76 -13.27
CA LEU A 347 16.38 13.17 -14.44
C LEU A 347 14.93 12.69 -14.42
N ARG A 348 14.67 11.43 -14.02
CA ARG A 348 13.31 10.92 -13.81
C ARG A 348 12.53 11.82 -12.86
N ARG A 349 13.13 12.22 -11.74
CA ARG A 349 12.50 13.14 -10.78
C ARG A 349 12.16 14.49 -11.43
N ARG A 350 13.11 15.08 -12.17
CA ARG A 350 12.87 16.34 -12.89
C ARG A 350 11.73 16.24 -13.91
N LEU A 351 11.59 15.12 -14.60
CA LEU A 351 10.49 14.90 -15.56
C LEU A 351 9.13 14.86 -14.86
N PHE A 352 9.02 14.15 -13.74
CA PHE A 352 7.81 14.18 -12.92
C PHE A 352 7.51 15.58 -12.38
N GLU A 353 8.52 16.31 -11.90
CA GLU A 353 8.36 17.68 -11.41
C GLU A 353 8.02 18.68 -12.53
N ALA A 354 8.41 18.41 -13.79
CA ALA A 354 8.01 19.22 -14.93
C ALA A 354 6.52 19.05 -15.25
N ALA A 355 6.03 17.80 -15.23
CA ALA A 355 4.62 17.48 -15.42
C ALA A 355 3.76 17.95 -14.24
N LEU A 356 4.27 17.82 -13.02
CA LEU A 356 3.60 18.12 -11.76
C LEU A 356 4.53 18.90 -10.83
N PRO A 357 4.65 20.24 -10.97
CA PRO A 357 5.53 21.07 -10.14
C PRO A 357 5.27 20.93 -8.64
N GLY A 358 4.01 20.70 -8.25
CA GLY A 358 3.60 20.48 -6.85
C GLY A 358 4.10 19.18 -6.21
N LEU A 359 4.73 18.26 -6.96
CA LEU A 359 5.38 17.09 -6.39
C LEU A 359 6.56 17.46 -5.48
N ARG A 360 7.17 18.62 -5.71
CA ARG A 360 8.27 19.11 -4.89
C ARG A 360 7.74 19.50 -3.51
N GLY A 361 8.07 18.70 -2.50
CA GLY A 361 7.57 18.90 -1.13
C GLY A 361 6.20 18.26 -0.87
N TYR A 362 5.70 17.43 -1.79
CA TYR A 362 4.46 16.68 -1.60
C TYR A 362 4.59 15.69 -0.43
N SER A 363 3.72 15.83 0.57
CA SER A 363 3.73 15.03 1.80
C SER A 363 3.06 13.66 1.66
N GLY A 364 2.42 13.35 0.52
CA GLY A 364 1.65 12.11 0.34
C GLY A 364 0.15 12.27 0.54
N VAL A 365 -0.35 13.48 0.83
CA VAL A 365 -1.77 13.75 1.05
C VAL A 365 -2.46 14.12 -0.26
N ASP A 366 -3.25 13.19 -0.82
CA ASP A 366 -4.16 13.40 -1.97
C ASP A 366 -3.48 13.91 -3.27
N ILE A 367 -2.98 12.98 -4.08
CA ILE A 367 -2.27 13.27 -5.33
C ILE A 367 -3.19 13.89 -6.38
N GLY A 368 -4.51 13.66 -6.30
CA GLY A 368 -5.48 14.16 -7.26
C GLY A 368 -5.51 15.69 -7.32
N ARG A 369 -5.20 16.37 -6.20
CA ARG A 369 -5.13 17.84 -6.13
C ARG A 369 -3.99 18.44 -6.95
N LEU A 370 -2.95 17.66 -7.21
CA LEU A 370 -1.85 18.10 -8.08
C LEU A 370 -2.20 17.97 -9.56
N ILE A 371 -3.24 17.19 -9.90
CA ILE A 371 -3.64 16.86 -11.27
C ILE A 371 -4.84 17.71 -11.65
N THR A 372 -4.57 18.98 -12.00
CA THR A 372 -5.60 19.99 -12.30
C THR A 372 -5.98 20.02 -13.77
N ASP A 373 -5.00 19.87 -14.67
CA ASP A 373 -5.19 19.79 -16.12
C ASP A 373 -4.34 18.65 -16.69
N PRO A 374 -4.90 17.43 -16.77
CA PRO A 374 -4.13 16.28 -17.20
C PRO A 374 -3.55 16.40 -18.61
N ALA A 375 -4.24 17.09 -19.52
CA ALA A 375 -3.79 17.24 -20.90
C ALA A 375 -2.56 18.15 -20.99
N ALA A 376 -2.62 19.33 -20.36
CA ALA A 376 -1.48 20.23 -20.29
C ALA A 376 -0.29 19.62 -19.54
N GLN A 377 -0.55 18.88 -18.46
CA GLN A 377 0.51 18.21 -17.68
C GLN A 377 1.18 17.07 -18.46
N ARG A 378 0.40 16.34 -19.28
CA ARG A 378 0.91 15.32 -20.19
C ARG A 378 1.78 15.94 -21.29
N GLU A 379 1.35 17.05 -21.87
CA GLU A 379 2.12 17.81 -22.86
C GLU A 379 3.44 18.31 -22.26
N ALA A 380 3.39 18.89 -21.06
CA ALA A 380 4.58 19.33 -20.33
C ALA A 380 5.58 18.18 -20.07
N LEU A 381 5.11 16.98 -19.76
CA LEU A 381 5.97 15.80 -19.65
C LEU A 381 6.61 15.44 -21.00
N ALA A 382 5.83 15.43 -22.08
CA ALA A 382 6.32 15.10 -23.42
C ALA A 382 7.39 16.10 -23.90
N ASP A 383 7.17 17.40 -23.68
CA ASP A 383 8.12 18.47 -24.00
C ASP A 383 9.41 18.34 -23.18
N ALA A 384 9.28 18.05 -21.88
CA ALA A 384 10.43 17.82 -21.01
C ALA A 384 11.21 16.57 -21.43
N MET A 385 10.53 15.51 -21.87
CA MET A 385 11.17 14.32 -22.44
C MET A 385 11.88 14.67 -23.75
N ALA A 386 11.27 15.39 -24.69
CA ALA A 386 11.92 15.80 -25.93
C ALA A 386 13.19 16.64 -25.67
N THR A 387 13.14 17.52 -24.67
CA THR A 387 14.24 18.44 -24.34
C THR A 387 15.38 17.75 -23.59
N TRP A 388 15.08 16.89 -22.62
CA TRP A 388 16.09 16.32 -21.70
C TRP A 388 16.41 14.84 -21.96
N LEU A 389 15.59 14.15 -22.73
CA LEU A 389 15.71 12.75 -23.16
C LEU A 389 15.45 12.65 -24.68
N PRO A 390 16.34 13.22 -25.51
CA PRO A 390 16.24 13.03 -26.96
C PRO A 390 16.35 11.54 -27.31
N ASP A 391 15.75 11.17 -28.44
CA ASP A 391 15.68 9.78 -28.92
C ASP A 391 17.05 9.13 -29.14
#